data_AF-A0AAW5E9X2-F1
#
_entry.id   AF-A0AAW5E9X2-F1
#
_cell.length_a   1.000
_cell.length_b   1.000
_cell.length_c   1.000
_cell.angle_alpha   90.00
_cell.angle_beta   90.00
_cell.angle_gamma   90.00
#
_symmetry.space_group_name_H-M   'P 1'
#
loop_
_entity.id
_entity.type
_entity.pdbx_description
1 polymer ?
#
loop_
_entity_poly.entity_id
_entity_poly.type
_entity_poly.pdbx_seq_one_letter_code
_entity_poly.pdbx_strand_id
1 'polypeptide(L)' 'MIYFYIPFAVFILFYINQMTYRLCVQKEIPDDRQPKVYRTINILVTILLISSYIEVLYT' A
#
# COMPACT_ATOMS: atom_id res chain seq x y z
N MET A 1 -20.73 3.43 -4.66
CA MET A 1 -19.54 3.32 -3.79
C MET A 1 -18.31 2.82 -4.55
N ILE A 2 -18.39 1.68 -5.25
CA ILE A 2 -17.26 1.07 -6.01
C ILE A 2 -16.54 2.00 -7.01
N TYR A 3 -17.26 2.80 -7.79
CA TYR A 3 -16.63 3.69 -8.77
C TYR A 3 -15.76 4.80 -8.14
N PHE A 4 -16.04 5.18 -6.89
CA PHE A 4 -15.20 6.09 -6.10
C PHE A 4 -14.09 5.36 -5.35
N TYR A 5 -14.31 4.07 -5.05
CA TYR A 5 -13.35 3.23 -4.36
C TYR A 5 -12.10 2.96 -5.20
N ILE A 6 -12.24 2.71 -6.50
CA ILE A 6 -11.11 2.41 -7.40
C ILE A 6 -10.05 3.53 -7.40
N PRO A 7 -10.38 4.81 -7.69
CA PRO A 7 -9.38 5.88 -7.65
C PRO A 7 -8.82 6.10 -6.24
N PHE A 8 -9.63 5.90 -5.20
CA PHE A 8 -9.18 5.99 -3.80
C PHE A 8 -8.16 4.90 -3.44
N ALA A 9 -8.40 3.65 -3.87
CA ALA A 9 -7.49 2.52 -3.67
C ALA A 9 -6.14 2.74 -4.39
N VAL A 10 -6.18 3.26 -5.63
CA VAL A 10 -4.95 3.63 -6.36
C VAL A 10 -4.20 4.75 -5.64
N PHE A 11 -4.92 5.75 -5.12
CA PHE A 11 -4.33 6.84 -4.35
C PHE A 11 -3.62 6.34 -3.08
N ILE A 12 -4.24 5.41 -2.35
CA ILE A 12 -3.63 4.75 -1.18
C ILE A 12 -2.37 3.97 -1.58
N LEU A 13 -2.43 3.17 -2.65
CA LEU A 13 -1.25 2.44 -3.14
C LEU A 13 -0.09 3.37 -3.48
N PHE A 14 -0.37 4.51 -4.10
CA PHE A 14 0.65 5.50 -4.42
C PHE A 14 1.26 6.12 -3.17
N TYR A 15 0.41 6.57 -2.23
CA TYR A 15 0.87 7.18 -0.98
C TYR A 15 1.70 6.24 -0.12
N ILE A 16 1.29 4.98 0.00
CA ILE A 16 2.01 3.99 0.78
C ILE A 16 3.37 3.67 0.14
N ASN A 17 3.45 3.52 -1.19
CA ASN A 17 4.73 3.33 -1.87
C ASN A 17 5.67 4.52 -1.65
N GLN A 18 5.15 5.75 -1.73
CA GLN A 18 5.94 6.95 -1.47
C GLN A 18 6.40 7.03 0.01
N MET A 19 5.55 6.67 0.97
CA MET A 19 5.94 6.61 2.38
C MET A 19 7.00 5.54 2.62
N THR A 20 6.88 4.38 1.98
CA THR A 20 7.86 3.28 2.08
C THR A 20 9.21 3.70 1.53
N TYR A 21 9.22 4.41 0.39
CA TYR A 21 10.43 5.00 -0.17
C TYR A 21 11.08 5.96 0.82
N ARG A 22 10.30 6.92 1.35
CA ARG A 22 10.80 7.89 2.33
C ARG A 22 11.31 7.20 3.59
N LEU A 23 10.68 6.12 4.05
CA LEU A 23 11.12 5.33 5.20
C LEU A 23 12.46 4.64 4.93
N CYS A 24 12.64 4.06 3.75
CA CYS A 24 13.90 3.43 3.34
C CYS A 24 15.03 4.46 3.26
N VAL A 25 14.75 5.64 2.70
CA VAL A 25 15.71 6.76 2.63
C VAL A 25 16.04 7.30 4.02
N GLN A 26 15.04 7.52 4.90
CA GLN A 26 15.28 8.04 6.25
C GLN A 26 16.06 7.09 7.16
N LYS A 27 15.91 5.78 6.97
CA LYS A 27 16.59 4.77 7.77
C LYS A 27 17.87 4.24 7.14
N GLU A 28 18.33 4.83 6.03
CA GLU A 28 19.50 4.38 5.25
C GLU A 28 19.50 2.85 5.06
N ILE A 29 18.34 2.30 4.71
CA ILE A 29 18.20 0.84 4.58
C ILE A 29 19.05 0.41 3.38
N PRO A 30 20.00 -0.53 3.56
CA PRO A 30 20.85 -1.00 2.47
C PRO A 30 19.97 -1.60 1.36
N ASP A 31 20.34 -1.36 0.09
CA ASP A 31 19.55 -1.74 -1.09
C ASP A 31 19.13 -3.22 -1.11
N ASP A 32 19.92 -4.12 -0.54
CA ASP A 32 19.57 -5.55 -0.40
C ASP A 32 18.31 -5.81 0.46
N ARG A 33 18.03 -4.94 1.44
CA ARG A 33 16.91 -5.11 2.39
C ARG A 33 15.68 -4.31 2.00
N GLN A 34 15.83 -3.26 1.20
CA GLN A 34 14.72 -2.47 0.66
C GLN A 34 13.63 -3.32 -0.02
N PRO A 35 13.93 -4.25 -0.95
CA PRO A 35 12.89 -5.02 -1.63
C PRO A 35 12.06 -5.88 -0.66
N LYS A 36 12.64 -6.31 0.45
CA LYS A 36 11.91 -7.06 1.48
C LYS A 36 10.87 -6.18 2.18
N VAL A 37 11.21 -4.94 2.50
CA VAL A 37 10.29 -3.96 3.11
C VAL A 37 9.17 -3.59 2.15
N TYR A 38 9.49 -3.27 0.90
CA TYR A 38 8.49 -2.99 -0.14
C TYR A 38 7.53 -4.16 -0.32
N ARG A 39 8.04 -5.39 -0.34
CA ARG A 39 7.19 -6.58 -0.47
C ARG A 39 6.25 -6.74 0.73
N THR A 40 6.74 -6.57 1.95
CA THR A 40 5.90 -6.64 3.14
C THR A 40 4.81 -5.58 3.14
N ILE A 41 5.15 -4.32 2.83
CA ILE A 41 4.17 -3.24 2.81
C ILE A 41 3.15 -3.43 1.68
N ASN A 42 3.58 -3.82 0.47
CA ASN A 42 2.64 -4.10 -0.62
C ASN A 42 1.69 -5.24 -0.28
N ILE A 43 2.14 -6.30 0.40
CA ILE A 43 1.25 -7.38 0.87
C ILE A 43 0.22 -6.84 1.86
N LEU A 44 0.66 -6.07 2.87
CA LEU A 44 -0.23 -5.49 3.88
C LEU A 44 -1.27 -4.55 3.26
N VAL A 45 -0.87 -3.66 2.34
CA VAL A 45 -1.79 -2.78 1.62
C VAL A 45 -2.78 -3.56 0.77
N THR A 46 -2.31 -4.60 0.09
CA THR A 46 -3.19 -5.44 -0.75
C THR A 46 -4.25 -6.11 0.11
N ILE A 47 -3.89 -6.65 1.28
CA ILE A 47 -4.84 -7.23 2.24
C ILE A 47 -5.83 -6.16 2.73
N LEU A 48 -5.34 -4.98 3.11
CA LEU A 48 -6.17 -3.86 3.56
C LEU A 48 -7.20 -3.46 2.50
N LEU A 49 -6.76 -3.29 1.26
CA LEU A 49 -7.62 -2.92 0.14
C LEU A 49 -8.62 -4.02 -0.21
N ILE A 50 -8.22 -5.29 -0.19
CA ILE A 50 -9.16 -6.40 -0.41
C ILE A 50 -10.22 -6.44 0.69
N SER A 51 -9.81 -6.30 1.96
CA SER A 51 -10.74 -6.29 3.09
C SER A 51 -11.75 -5.14 2.98
N SER A 52 -11.26 -3.93 2.68
CA SER A 52 -12.09 -2.75 2.51
C SER A 52 -12.97 -2.84 1.25
N TYR A 53 -12.49 -3.45 0.17
CA TYR A 53 -13.28 -3.69 -1.03
C TYR A 53 -14.47 -4.62 -0.75
N ILE A 54 -14.24 -5.70 -0.01
CA ILE A 54 -15.31 -6.62 0.43
C ILE A 54 -16.35 -5.84 1.24
N GLU A 55 -15.93 -5.07 2.24
CA GLU A 55 -16.84 -4.26 3.06
C GLU A 55 -17.71 -3.31 2.23
N VAL A 56 -17.11 -2.62 1.25
CA VAL A 56 -17.81 -1.72 0.31
C VAL A 56 -18.73 -2.46 -0.67
N LEU A 57 -18.53 -3.76 -0.89
CA LEU A 57 -19.35 -4.58 -1.77
C LEU A 57 -20.61 -5.12 -1.08
N TYR A 58 -20.50 -5.39 0.23
CA TYR A 58 -21.58 -5.91 1.06
C TYR A 58 -22.35 -4.84 1.84
N THR A 59 -21.89 -3.58 1.81
CA THR A 59 -22.56 -2.39 2.39
C THR A 59 -23.12 -1.50 1.30
#